data_AF-A0A5C7P287-F1
#
_entry.id   AF-A0A5C7P287-F1
#
_cell.length_a   1.000
_cell.length_b   1.000
_cell.length_c   1.000
_cell.angle_alpha   90.00
_cell.angle_beta   90.00
_cell.angle_gamma   90.00
#
_symmetry.space_group_name_H-M   'P 1'
#
loop_
_entity.id
_entity.type
_entity.pdbx_description
1 polymer ?
#
loop_
_entity_poly.entity_id
_entity_poly.type
_entity_poly.pdbx_seq_one_letter_code
_entity_poly.pdbx_strand_id
1 'polypeptide(L)'
;MPHPLNEAREARGLPVINSFWLSGCGELQAEKPSDTLEVHELLRDGLLQVDMAAWTAAWASLDAEVLAPAVKALEAGELQALTLCGERQAVTLKPRQVLGALAQWRERWQLWRKPEWPQGEVLRFLQQL
;
A
#
# COMPACT_ATOMS: atom_id res chain seq x y z
N MET A 1 22.77 29.64 -30.18
CA MET A 1 22.77 30.98 -29.55
C MET A 1 22.78 30.80 -28.05
N PRO A 2 23.51 31.63 -27.29
CA PRO A 2 23.50 31.60 -25.83
C PRO A 2 22.11 32.02 -25.29
N HIS A 3 21.78 31.60 -24.07
CA HIS A 3 20.53 31.99 -23.43
C HIS A 3 20.71 33.37 -22.77
N PRO A 4 19.79 34.35 -22.94
CA PRO A 4 19.96 35.72 -22.43
C PRO A 4 20.24 35.82 -20.91
N LEU A 5 19.69 34.88 -20.12
CA LEU A 5 19.99 34.80 -18.68
C LEU A 5 21.47 34.49 -18.41
N ASN A 6 22.10 33.62 -19.21
CA ASN A 6 23.49 33.26 -19.04
C ASN A 6 24.41 34.41 -19.49
N GLU A 7 24.07 35.10 -20.57
CA GLU A 7 24.79 36.31 -21.00
C GLU A 7 24.78 37.39 -19.91
N ALA A 8 23.62 37.63 -19.28
CA ALA A 8 23.50 38.60 -18.20
C ALA A 8 24.27 38.18 -16.93
N ARG A 9 24.43 36.88 -16.67
CA ARG A 9 25.24 36.35 -15.56
C ARG A 9 26.73 36.51 -15.84
N GLU A 10 27.17 36.15 -17.04
CA GLU A 10 28.55 36.29 -17.47
C GLU A 10 29.00 37.76 -17.46
N ALA A 11 28.15 38.69 -17.92
CA ALA A 11 28.41 40.13 -17.87
C ALA A 11 28.62 40.66 -16.43
N ARG A 12 28.15 39.93 -15.41
CA ARG A 12 28.33 40.23 -13.98
C ARG A 12 29.43 39.40 -13.32
N GLY A 13 30.19 38.60 -14.08
CA GLY A 13 31.19 37.68 -13.54
C GLY A 13 30.59 36.50 -12.76
N LEU A 14 29.28 36.23 -12.92
CA LEU A 14 28.59 35.14 -12.24
C LEU A 14 28.66 33.86 -13.09
N PRO A 15 28.79 32.67 -12.47
CA PRO A 15 28.78 31.39 -13.20
C PRO A 15 27.48 31.18 -13.98
N VAL A 16 27.54 30.60 -15.18
CA VAL A 16 26.33 30.25 -15.97
C VAL A 16 25.51 29.13 -15.32
N ILE A 17 24.21 29.10 -15.61
CA ILE A 17 23.35 27.95 -15.30
C ILE A 17 23.29 27.10 -16.56
N ASN A 18 24.05 26.02 -16.57
CA ASN A 18 24.22 25.13 -17.74
C ASN A 18 23.76 23.69 -17.48
N SER A 19 23.30 23.41 -16.26
CA SER A 19 22.80 22.09 -15.90
C SER A 19 21.63 22.24 -14.94
N PHE A 20 20.72 21.27 -15.02
CA PHE A 20 19.71 21.03 -14.02
C PHE A 20 19.67 19.52 -13.79
N TRP A 21 19.41 19.12 -12.56
CA TRP A 21 19.24 17.71 -12.20
C TRP A 21 17.76 17.45 -11.99
N LEU A 22 17.22 16.49 -12.72
CA LEU A 22 15.89 15.97 -12.48
C LEU A 22 16.00 14.73 -11.60
N SER A 23 15.14 14.64 -10.61
CA SER A 23 14.95 13.46 -9.76
C SER A 23 13.46 13.19 -9.58
N GLY A 24 13.09 11.95 -9.23
CA GLY A 24 11.68 11.59 -9.03
C GLY A 24 10.86 11.43 -10.32
N CYS A 25 11.49 11.22 -11.47
CA CYS A 25 10.77 10.91 -12.71
C CYS A 25 10.19 9.48 -12.61
N GLY A 26 8.88 9.37 -12.40
CA GLY A 26 8.14 8.11 -12.46
C GLY A 26 7.55 7.86 -13.84
N GLU A 27 7.14 6.61 -14.11
CA GLU A 27 6.26 6.33 -15.25
C GLU A 27 4.90 7.00 -15.04
N LEU A 28 4.34 7.58 -16.10
CA LEU A 28 2.99 8.13 -16.06
C LEU A 28 2.01 6.98 -15.82
N GLN A 29 1.36 7.01 -14.65
CA GLN A 29 0.31 6.05 -14.34
C GLN A 29 -0.99 6.48 -15.02
N ALA A 30 -1.70 5.52 -15.62
CA ALA A 30 -3.02 5.78 -16.17
C ALA A 30 -3.96 6.26 -15.06
N GLU A 31 -4.58 7.41 -15.25
CA GLU A 31 -5.53 7.97 -14.30
C GLU A 31 -6.72 7.02 -14.17
N LYS A 32 -7.06 6.68 -12.93
CA LYS A 32 -8.28 5.96 -12.59
C LYS A 32 -9.13 6.89 -11.72
N PRO A 33 -10.09 7.61 -12.31
CA PRO A 33 -11.04 8.39 -11.55
C PRO A 33 -11.71 7.48 -10.53
N SER A 34 -11.77 7.94 -9.29
CA SER A 34 -12.42 7.23 -8.20
C SER A 34 -13.36 8.22 -7.51
N ASP A 35 -14.66 8.05 -7.74
CA ASP A 35 -15.71 8.84 -7.10
C ASP A 35 -15.77 8.61 -5.58
N THR A 36 -15.03 7.62 -5.09
CA THR A 36 -14.93 7.25 -3.68
C THR A 36 -13.57 7.57 -3.07
N LEU A 37 -12.70 8.32 -3.77
CA LEU A 37 -11.40 8.73 -3.22
C LEU A 37 -11.58 9.96 -2.32
N GLU A 38 -11.26 9.81 -1.04
CA GLU A 38 -11.21 10.90 -0.08
C GLU A 38 -9.75 11.25 0.24
N VAL A 39 -9.39 12.53 0.14
CA VAL A 39 -8.05 13.04 0.42
C VAL A 39 -8.13 13.99 1.61
N HIS A 40 -7.44 13.66 2.70
CA HIS A 40 -7.36 14.51 3.89
C HIS A 40 -6.06 15.31 3.91
N GLU A 41 -6.16 16.63 3.94
CA GLU A 41 -5.00 17.55 3.94
C GLU A 41 -4.60 18.05 5.34
N LEU A 42 -5.21 17.53 6.42
CA LEU A 42 -5.02 18.02 7.80
C LEU A 42 -3.55 18.12 8.23
N LEU A 43 -2.69 17.21 7.77
CA LEU A 43 -1.27 17.18 8.10
C LEU A 43 -0.43 18.17 7.30
N ARG A 44 -0.96 18.71 6.19
CA ARG A 44 -0.21 19.49 5.21
C ARG A 44 0.23 20.83 5.78
N ASP A 45 -0.70 21.57 6.38
CA ASP A 45 -0.44 22.94 6.83
C ASP A 45 0.62 23.00 7.93
N GLY A 46 0.50 22.15 8.95
CA GLY A 46 1.50 22.07 10.03
C GLY A 46 2.89 21.68 9.51
N LEU A 47 2.96 20.78 8.51
CA LEU A 47 4.24 20.39 7.90
C LEU A 47 4.86 21.55 7.10
N LEU A 48 4.07 22.26 6.29
CA LEU A 48 4.55 23.38 5.48
C LEU A 48 5.01 24.58 6.32
N GLN A 49 4.35 24.81 7.46
CA GLN A 49 4.71 25.89 8.39
C GLN A 49 5.79 25.48 9.40
N VAL A 50 6.20 24.20 9.40
CA VAL A 50 7.11 23.63 10.40
C VAL A 50 6.57 23.79 11.83
N ASP A 51 5.23 23.84 11.97
CA ASP A 51 4.55 23.89 13.27
C ASP A 51 4.28 22.47 13.76
N MET A 52 5.16 21.99 14.64
CA MET A 52 5.08 20.63 15.19
C MET A 52 3.92 20.45 16.17
N ALA A 53 3.46 21.51 16.83
CA ALA A 53 2.33 21.42 17.74
C ALA A 53 1.03 21.28 16.94
N ALA A 54 0.83 22.11 15.92
CA ALA A 54 -0.30 22.00 15.00
C ALA A 54 -0.29 20.66 14.25
N TRP A 55 0.88 20.21 13.78
CA TRP A 55 1.02 18.93 13.11
C TRP A 55 0.66 17.74 14.01
N THR A 56 1.04 17.78 15.29
CA THR A 56 0.68 16.73 16.26
C THR A 56 -0.82 16.74 16.58
N ALA A 57 -1.42 17.93 16.73
CA ALA A 57 -2.86 18.06 16.95
C ALA A 57 -3.67 17.56 15.74
N ALA A 58 -3.21 17.86 14.52
CA ALA A 58 -3.80 17.35 13.28
C ALA A 58 -3.76 15.82 13.20
N TRP A 59 -2.68 15.19 13.67
CA TRP A 59 -2.64 13.72 13.81
C TRP A 59 -3.71 13.18 14.75
N ALA A 60 -3.93 13.82 15.91
CA ALA A 60 -4.94 13.38 16.85
C ALA A 60 -6.36 13.50 16.28
N SER A 61 -6.65 14.58 15.54
CA SER A 61 -7.93 14.75 14.83
C SER A 61 -8.09 13.72 13.71
N LEU A 62 -7.06 13.49 12.89
CA LEU A 62 -7.08 12.48 11.83
C LEU A 62 -7.35 11.06 12.38
N ASP A 63 -6.73 10.71 13.50
CA ASP A 63 -6.97 9.42 14.16
C ASP A 63 -8.42 9.28 14.62
N ALA A 64 -8.94 10.29 15.33
CA ALA A 64 -10.28 10.25 15.91
C ALA A 64 -11.40 10.28 14.86
N GLU A 65 -11.23 11.08 13.81
CA GLU A 65 -12.30 11.41 12.86
C GLU A 65 -12.26 10.57 11.59
N VAL A 66 -11.09 10.05 11.20
CA VAL A 66 -10.92 9.31 9.93
C VAL A 66 -10.49 7.88 10.19
N LEU A 67 -9.38 7.67 10.90
CA LEU A 67 -8.79 6.33 11.04
C LEU A 67 -9.66 5.42 11.92
N ALA A 68 -10.10 5.91 13.08
CA ALA A 68 -10.92 5.11 13.99
C ALA A 68 -12.26 4.66 13.36
N PRO A 69 -13.01 5.52 12.64
CA PRO A 69 -14.18 5.07 11.88
C PRO A 69 -13.83 4.09 10.75
N ALA A 70 -12.76 4.33 9.98
CA ALA A 70 -12.34 3.43 8.90
C ALA A 70 -11.97 2.03 9.42
N VAL A 71 -11.31 1.95 10.59
CA VAL A 71 -11.00 0.68 11.25
C VAL A 71 -12.29 -0.03 11.70
N LYS A 72 -13.25 0.69 12.29
CA LYS A 72 -14.55 0.09 12.65
C LYS A 72 -15.29 -0.44 11.42
N ALA A 73 -15.28 0.29 10.32
CA ALA A 73 -15.87 -0.15 9.05
C ALA A 73 -15.17 -1.39 8.48
N LEU A 74 -13.82 -1.48 8.59
CA LEU A 74 -13.06 -2.68 8.23
C LEU A 74 -13.47 -3.89 9.08
N GLU A 75 -13.59 -3.69 10.40
CA GLU A 75 -13.95 -4.76 11.34
C GLU A 75 -15.40 -5.23 11.15
N ALA A 76 -16.31 -4.30 10.82
CA ALA A 76 -17.70 -4.59 10.46
C ALA A 76 -17.84 -5.25 9.08
N GLY A 77 -16.79 -5.26 8.26
CA GLY A 77 -16.80 -5.77 6.89
C GLY A 77 -17.47 -4.81 5.87
N GLU A 78 -17.76 -3.58 6.28
CA GLU A 78 -18.29 -2.51 5.42
C GLU A 78 -17.19 -1.92 4.52
N LEU A 79 -15.94 -1.94 4.99
CA LEU A 79 -14.75 -1.60 4.22
C LEU A 79 -13.91 -2.87 3.96
N GLN A 80 -13.48 -3.08 2.70
CA GLN A 80 -12.70 -4.27 2.32
C GLN A 80 -11.19 -4.11 2.53
N ALA A 81 -10.69 -2.87 2.42
CA ALA A 81 -9.29 -2.53 2.61
C ALA A 81 -9.14 -1.03 2.93
N LEU A 82 -8.16 -0.69 3.75
CA LEU A 82 -7.72 0.68 4.00
C LEU A 82 -6.29 0.81 3.50
N THR A 83 -6.03 1.74 2.59
CA THR A 83 -4.67 2.05 2.12
C THR A 83 -4.25 3.41 2.66
N LEU A 84 -3.14 3.43 3.41
CA LEU A 84 -2.48 4.65 3.87
C LEU A 84 -1.25 4.87 3.00
N CYS A 85 -1.13 6.04 2.37
CA CYS A 85 0.00 6.39 1.51
C CYS A 85 0.74 7.64 2.02
N GLY A 86 2.06 7.62 1.91
CA GLY A 86 2.93 8.78 2.05
C GLY A 86 3.80 8.95 0.79
N GLU A 87 4.81 9.82 0.86
CA GLU A 87 5.67 10.17 -0.29
C GLU A 87 6.33 8.95 -0.96
N ARG A 88 6.76 7.95 -0.17
CA ARG A 88 7.60 6.84 -0.66
C ARG A 88 7.00 5.46 -0.51
N GLN A 89 5.95 5.34 0.29
CA GLN A 89 5.44 4.05 0.71
C GLN A 89 3.93 4.13 0.90
N ALA A 90 3.28 3.01 0.63
CA ALA A 90 1.89 2.81 0.94
C ALA A 90 1.73 1.48 1.67
N VAL A 91 0.84 1.45 2.66
CA VAL A 91 0.49 0.26 3.43
C VAL A 91 -0.99 0.00 3.22
N THR A 92 -1.35 -1.24 2.90
CA THR A 92 -2.75 -1.66 2.77
C THR A 92 -3.10 -2.62 3.89
N LEU A 93 -4.09 -2.25 4.69
CA LEU A 93 -4.68 -3.03 5.76
C LEU A 93 -5.95 -3.69 5.24
N LYS A 94 -6.14 -4.98 5.55
CA LYS A 94 -7.35 -5.74 5.20
C LYS A 94 -7.90 -6.42 6.45
N PRO A 95 -9.22 -6.66 6.53
CA PRO A 95 -9.81 -7.41 7.63
C PRO A 95 -9.13 -8.76 7.76
N ARG A 96 -8.80 -9.17 8.99
CA ARG A 96 -8.20 -10.48 9.24
C ARG A 96 -9.25 -11.53 8.89
N GLN A 97 -9.03 -12.26 7.78
CA GLN A 97 -9.83 -13.44 7.47
C GLN A 97 -9.54 -14.52 8.50
N VAL A 98 -10.34 -14.57 9.55
CA VAL A 98 -10.38 -15.74 10.43
C VAL A 98 -11.14 -16.81 9.66
N LEU A 99 -10.43 -17.58 8.83
CA LEU A 99 -10.89 -18.93 8.54
C LEU A 99 -10.97 -19.59 9.92
N GLY A 100 -12.18 -19.66 10.48
CA GLY A 100 -12.42 -20.31 11.76
C GLY A 100 -11.74 -21.68 11.72
N ALA A 101 -11.15 -22.13 12.83
CA ALA A 101 -10.40 -23.38 12.87
C ALA A 101 -11.13 -24.51 12.09
N LEU A 102 -12.47 -24.58 12.17
CA LEU A 102 -13.31 -25.48 11.40
C LEU A 102 -13.19 -25.36 9.86
N ALA A 103 -13.08 -24.17 9.27
CA ALA A 103 -12.90 -23.97 7.82
C ALA A 103 -11.51 -24.45 7.36
N GLN A 104 -10.48 -24.14 8.14
CA GLN A 104 -9.10 -24.59 7.90
C GLN A 104 -8.96 -26.12 8.11
N TRP A 105 -9.70 -26.69 9.05
CA TRP A 105 -9.86 -28.13 9.23
C TRP A 105 -10.62 -28.76 8.05
N ARG A 106 -11.66 -28.11 7.51
CA ARG A 106 -12.44 -28.64 6.37
C ARG A 106 -11.60 -28.77 5.10
N GLU A 107 -10.78 -27.78 4.78
CA GLU A 107 -9.83 -27.84 3.66
C GLU A 107 -8.78 -28.94 3.87
N ARG A 108 -8.21 -29.03 5.08
CA ARG A 108 -7.25 -30.10 5.42
C ARG A 108 -7.87 -31.49 5.33
N TRP A 109 -9.14 -31.67 5.71
CA TRP A 109 -9.84 -32.95 5.55
C TRP A 109 -10.14 -33.30 4.08
N GLN A 110 -10.37 -32.32 3.22
CA GLN A 110 -10.54 -32.56 1.78
C GLN A 110 -9.25 -33.05 1.12
N LEU A 111 -8.09 -32.54 1.53
CA LEU A 111 -6.78 -33.03 1.08
C LEU A 111 -6.49 -34.48 1.49
N TRP A 112 -7.13 -34.98 2.57
CA TRP A 112 -7.00 -36.37 3.04
C TRP A 112 -8.04 -37.32 2.42
N ARG A 113 -8.99 -36.80 1.63
CA ARG A 113 -10.08 -37.58 1.00
C ARG A 113 -9.79 -37.89 -0.47
N LYS A 114 -8.71 -38.64 -0.70
CA LYS A 114 -8.52 -39.71 -1.70
C LYS A 114 -7.03 -39.86 -2.01
N PRO A 115 -6.28 -40.72 -1.32
CA PRO A 115 -5.22 -41.42 -2.01
C PRO A 115 -5.89 -42.37 -3.00
N GLU A 116 -5.65 -42.19 -4.29
CA GLU A 116 -5.98 -43.20 -5.30
C GLU A 116 -5.06 -44.40 -5.03
N TRP A 117 -5.49 -45.29 -4.15
CA TRP A 117 -4.75 -46.51 -3.86
C TRP A 117 -4.73 -47.35 -5.14
N PRO A 118 -3.55 -47.74 -5.66
CA PRO A 118 -3.51 -48.65 -6.80
C PRO A 118 -4.17 -49.96 -6.36
N GLN A 119 -5.36 -50.22 -6.89
CA GLN A 119 -6.05 -51.48 -6.63
C GLN A 119 -5.26 -52.60 -7.30
N GLY A 120 -4.50 -53.37 -6.52
CA GLY A 120 -4.08 -54.71 -6.95
C GLY A 120 -2.68 -55.21 -6.55
N GLU A 121 -1.78 -54.37 -6.00
CA GLU A 121 -0.40 -54.85 -5.74
C GLU A 121 -0.19 -55.48 -4.36
N VAL A 122 -0.86 -54.98 -3.32
CA VAL A 122 -0.66 -55.45 -1.94
C VAL A 122 -1.11 -56.90 -1.73
N LEU A 123 -2.09 -57.38 -2.52
CA LEU A 123 -2.58 -58.77 -2.41
C LEU A 123 -1.67 -59.80 -3.07
N ARG A 124 -0.77 -59.41 -3.99
CA ARG A 124 0.16 -60.36 -4.65
C ARG A 124 1.32 -60.77 -3.75
N PHE A 125 1.74 -59.90 -2.85
CA PHE A 125 2.90 -60.14 -1.97
C PHE A 125 2.60 -61.16 -0.85
N LEU A 126 1.34 -61.30 -0.44
CA LEU A 126 0.92 -62.20 0.65
C LEU A 126 0.56 -63.63 0.18
N GLN A 127 0.61 -63.91 -1.12
CA GLN A 127 0.39 -65.26 -1.67
C GLN A 127 1.70 -66.01 -1.96
N GLN A 128 2.85 -65.40 -1.70
CA GLN A 128 4.19 -65.97 -1.93
C GLN A 128 4.98 -66.23 -0.63
N LEU A 129 4.33 -66.12 0.53
CA LEU A 129 4.81 -66.57 1.83
C LEU A 129 3.94 -67.73 2.32
#